data_AF-A0A3N7H108-F1
#
_entry.id   AF-A0A3N7H108-F1
#
_cell.length_a   1.000
_cell.length_b   1.000
_cell.length_c   1.000
_cell.angle_alpha   90.00
_cell.angle_beta   90.00
_cell.angle_gamma   90.00
#
_symmetry.space_group_name_H-M   'P 1'
#
loop_
_entity.id
_entity.type
_entity.pdbx_description
1 polymer ?
#
loop_
_entity_poly.entity_id
_entity_poly.type
_entity_poly.pdbx_seq_one_letter_code
_entity_poly.pdbx_strand_id
1 'polypeptide(L)'
;ERNEINNFVRESPENKMIVISDGDVAKNNVVKGEPTPLGFDLLTGYLYGNEQFLRNSLDYLLDDAQLMTLRDRSAPLRLLDRQPAEERRGYFRWLNLLAPLLVCVAGATLFFYLRKRKFG
;
A
#
# COMPACT_ATOMS: atom_id res chain seq x y z
N GLU A 1 -42.93 17.51 -37.64
CA GLU A 1 -41.72 18.36 -37.74
C GLU A 1 -40.72 17.86 -36.71
N ARG A 2 -39.51 17.50 -37.15
CA ARG A 2 -38.47 16.89 -36.32
C ARG A 2 -37.68 18.05 -35.72
N ASN A 3 -37.83 18.31 -34.43
CA ASN A 3 -37.04 19.33 -33.75
C ASN A 3 -35.56 18.95 -33.87
N GLU A 4 -34.84 19.71 -34.69
CA GLU A 4 -33.39 19.63 -34.83
C GLU A 4 -32.78 19.99 -33.48
N ILE A 5 -31.97 19.10 -32.93
CA ILE A 5 -31.23 19.33 -31.69
C ILE A 5 -30.15 20.35 -32.02
N ASN A 6 -30.49 21.63 -31.87
CA ASN A 6 -29.59 22.75 -32.10
C ASN A 6 -28.47 22.64 -31.05
N ASN A 7 -27.27 22.22 -31.48
CA ASN A 7 -26.07 21.90 -30.67
C ASN A 7 -25.85 20.42 -30.28
N PHE A 8 -26.04 19.48 -31.21
CA PHE A 8 -25.50 18.13 -31.02
C PHE A 8 -23.96 18.13 -31.07
N VAL A 9 -23.33 17.73 -29.97
CA VAL A 9 -21.89 17.49 -29.90
C VAL A 9 -21.65 15.98 -30.08
N ARG A 10 -21.01 15.60 -31.19
CA ARG A 10 -20.81 14.19 -31.56
C ARG A 10 -19.75 13.49 -30.71
N GLU A 11 -18.78 14.25 -30.21
CA GLU A 11 -17.63 13.74 -29.47
C GLU A 11 -17.45 14.53 -28.17
N SER A 12 -17.31 13.79 -27.08
CA SER A 12 -17.03 14.36 -25.77
C SER A 12 -15.60 14.89 -25.72
N PRO A 13 -15.33 16.01 -25.02
CA PRO A 13 -13.98 16.30 -24.54
C PRO A 13 -13.50 15.19 -23.58
N GLU A 14 -12.20 15.18 -23.26
CA GLU A 14 -11.62 14.21 -22.33
C GLU A 14 -12.40 14.21 -21.00
N ASN A 15 -12.96 13.05 -20.65
CA ASN A 15 -13.76 12.87 -19.45
C ASN A 15 -13.53 11.48 -18.84
N LYS A 16 -14.05 11.29 -17.64
CA LYS A 16 -13.94 10.04 -16.89
C LYS A 16 -15.34 9.55 -16.55
N MET A 17 -15.55 8.24 -16.67
CA MET A 17 -16.82 7.59 -16.34
C MET A 17 -16.54 6.24 -15.69
N ILE A 18 -17.28 5.94 -14.62
CA ILE A 18 -17.31 4.63 -13.97
C ILE A 18 -18.72 4.09 -14.10
N VAL A 19 -18.85 2.85 -14.59
CA VAL A 19 -20.13 2.16 -14.74
C VAL A 19 -20.16 0.97 -13.79
N ILE A 20 -21.16 0.93 -12.92
CA ILE A 20 -21.38 -0.15 -11.96
C ILE A 20 -22.70 -0.83 -12.34
N SER A 21 -22.65 -2.15 -12.52
CA SER A 21 -23.81 -2.94 -12.96
C SER A 21 -24.86 -3.17 -11.86
N ASP A 22 -24.47 -3.09 -10.60
CA ASP A 22 -25.32 -3.35 -9.43
C ASP A 22 -25.24 -2.20 -8.42
N GLY A 23 -26.40 -1.66 -8.04
CA GLY A 23 -26.53 -0.55 -7.10
C GLY A 23 -26.38 -0.94 -5.63
N ASP A 24 -26.44 -2.23 -5.29
CA ASP A 24 -26.33 -2.68 -3.90
C ASP A 24 -24.94 -2.41 -3.30
N VAL A 25 -23.92 -2.13 -4.13
CA VAL A 25 -22.58 -1.74 -3.67
C VAL A 25 -22.60 -0.46 -2.81
N ALA A 26 -23.56 0.43 -3.02
CA ALA A 26 -23.70 1.70 -2.32
C ALA A 26 -24.76 1.67 -1.21
N LYS A 27 -25.27 0.49 -0.85
CA LYS A 27 -26.35 0.32 0.11
C LYS A 27 -25.82 -0.08 1.50
N ASN A 28 -26.27 0.65 2.52
CA ASN A 28 -26.08 0.28 3.91
C ASN A 28 -27.27 -0.55 4.41
N ASN A 29 -26.99 -1.55 5.25
CA ASN A 29 -28.02 -2.22 6.01
C ASN A 29 -28.39 -1.34 7.22
N VAL A 30 -29.61 -1.49 7.73
CA VAL A 30 -30.07 -0.75 8.93
C VAL A 30 -30.35 -1.75 10.03
N VAL A 31 -29.69 -1.59 11.18
CA VAL A 31 -29.88 -2.42 12.36
C VAL A 31 -30.31 -1.52 13.51
N LYS A 32 -31.50 -1.79 14.08
CA LYS A 32 -32.07 -1.02 15.20
C LYS A 32 -32.18 0.50 14.92
N GLY A 33 -32.40 0.88 13.66
CA GLY A 33 -32.52 2.29 13.24
C GLY A 33 -31.20 2.95 12.89
N GLU A 34 -30.06 2.31 13.12
CA GLU A 34 -28.73 2.83 12.78
C GLU A 34 -28.20 2.17 11.50
N PRO A 35 -27.64 2.95 10.55
CA PRO A 35 -27.01 2.39 9.36
C PRO A 35 -25.68 1.70 9.73
N THR A 36 -25.46 0.51 9.18
CA THR A 36 -24.19 -0.20 9.32
C THR A 36 -23.11 0.44 8.42
N PRO A 37 -21.82 0.20 8.68
CA PRO A 37 -20.76 0.58 7.73
C PRO A 37 -21.01 0.04 6.32
N LEU A 38 -20.54 0.76 5.30
CA LEU A 38 -20.82 0.40 3.91
C LEU A 38 -20.01 -0.82 3.48
N GLY A 39 -20.70 -1.85 2.99
CA GLY A 39 -20.10 -3.14 2.70
C GLY A 39 -20.04 -4.08 3.92
N PHE A 40 -20.68 -3.76 5.04
CA PHE A 40 -20.81 -4.69 6.15
C PHE A 40 -21.91 -5.73 5.89
N ASP A 41 -21.53 -7.01 5.85
CA ASP A 41 -22.47 -8.13 5.75
C ASP A 41 -22.86 -8.64 7.14
N LEU A 42 -24.15 -8.59 7.45
CA LEU A 42 -24.74 -9.00 8.73
C LEU A 42 -24.69 -10.51 8.95
N LEU A 43 -24.70 -11.31 7.89
CA LEU A 43 -24.73 -12.77 7.98
C LEU A 43 -23.35 -13.33 8.30
N THR A 44 -22.33 -12.83 7.60
CA THR A 44 -20.94 -13.30 7.74
C THR A 44 -20.14 -12.49 8.76
N GLY A 45 -20.59 -11.27 9.11
CA GLY A 45 -19.84 -10.32 9.91
C GLY A 45 -18.62 -9.74 9.17
N TYR A 46 -18.51 -9.97 7.87
CA TYR A 46 -17.38 -9.51 7.06
C TYR A 46 -17.61 -8.07 6.58
N LEU A 47 -16.55 -7.26 6.61
CA LEU A 47 -16.56 -5.90 6.07
C LEU A 47 -15.85 -5.87 4.72
N TYR A 48 -16.64 -5.74 3.65
CA TYR A 48 -16.15 -5.56 2.29
C TYR A 48 -15.64 -4.13 2.06
N GLY A 49 -14.76 -3.97 1.09
CA GLY A 49 -14.14 -2.68 0.74
C GLY A 49 -15.05 -1.73 -0.05
N ASN A 50 -16.38 -1.82 0.07
CA ASN A 50 -17.32 -1.03 -0.75
C ASN A 50 -17.18 0.48 -0.48
N GLU A 51 -17.06 0.87 0.79
CA GLU A 51 -16.79 2.27 1.18
C GLU A 51 -15.51 2.80 0.51
N GLN A 52 -14.44 2.03 0.62
CA GLN A 52 -13.13 2.36 0.10
C GLN A 52 -13.14 2.44 -1.44
N PHE A 53 -13.84 1.52 -2.11
CA PHE A 53 -14.02 1.50 -3.55
C PHE A 53 -14.76 2.75 -4.05
N LEU A 54 -15.90 3.09 -3.44
CA LEU A 54 -16.69 4.26 -3.85
C LEU A 54 -15.96 5.57 -3.58
N ARG A 55 -15.27 5.68 -2.44
CA ARG A 55 -14.44 6.84 -2.12
C ARG A 55 -13.33 7.03 -3.15
N ASN A 56 -12.65 5.95 -3.51
CA ASN A 56 -11.62 6.00 -4.55
C ASN A 56 -12.20 6.33 -5.93
N SER A 57 -13.38 5.80 -6.25
CA SER A 57 -14.07 6.09 -7.50
C SER A 57 -14.42 7.58 -7.60
N LEU A 58 -14.87 8.19 -6.50
CA LEU A 58 -15.14 9.63 -6.43
C LEU A 58 -13.85 10.45 -6.59
N ASP A 59 -12.81 10.12 -5.82
CA ASP A 59 -11.51 10.79 -5.86
C ASP A 59 -10.92 10.75 -7.29
N TYR A 60 -11.07 9.63 -8.01
CA TYR A 60 -10.64 9.46 -9.40
C TYR A 60 -11.41 10.36 -10.38
N LEU A 61 -12.74 10.44 -10.22
CA LEU A 61 -13.62 11.23 -11.09
C LEU A 61 -13.44 12.74 -10.88
N LEU A 62 -13.10 13.17 -9.67
CA LEU A 62 -12.85 14.58 -9.32
C LEU A 62 -11.43 15.07 -9.61
N ASP A 63 -10.59 14.21 -10.20
CA ASP A 63 -9.19 14.52 -10.55
C ASP A 63 -8.25 14.77 -9.36
N ASP A 64 -8.63 14.31 -8.17
CA ASP A 64 -7.75 14.22 -6.98
C ASP A 64 -6.79 13.01 -7.04
N ALA A 65 -6.66 12.39 -8.22
CA ALA A 65 -5.88 11.16 -8.45
C ALA A 65 -4.39 11.30 -8.10
N GLN A 66 -3.84 12.52 -8.13
CA GLN A 66 -2.47 12.79 -7.69
C GLN A 66 -2.26 12.51 -6.20
N LEU A 67 -3.29 12.68 -5.36
CA LEU A 67 -3.24 12.39 -3.92
C LEU A 67 -3.54 10.90 -3.61
N MET A 68 -4.26 10.19 -4.48
CA MET A 68 -4.56 8.76 -4.33
C MET A 68 -3.29 7.89 -4.40
N THR A 69 -2.37 8.20 -5.33
CA THR A 69 -1.10 7.46 -5.52
C THR A 69 -0.17 7.50 -4.31
N LEU A 70 -0.36 8.45 -3.39
CA LEU A 70 0.42 8.53 -2.14
C LEU A 70 -0.15 7.62 -1.03
N ARG A 71 -1.43 7.23 -1.10
CA ARG A 71 -2.11 6.42 -0.07
C ARG A 71 -1.92 4.92 -0.27
N ASP A 72 -1.85 4.45 -1.52
CA ASP A 72 -1.64 3.03 -1.87
C ASP A 72 -0.18 2.54 -1.71
N ARG A 73 0.75 3.42 -1.30
CA ARG A 73 2.13 3.01 -0.95
C ARG A 73 2.27 2.35 0.43
N SER A 74 1.18 2.06 1.14
CA SER A 74 1.20 0.97 2.11
C SER A 74 1.21 -0.34 1.32
N ALA A 75 2.37 -0.72 0.81
CA ALA A 75 2.60 -2.07 0.31
C ALA A 75 2.06 -3.03 1.37
N PRO A 76 1.13 -3.96 1.05
CA PRO A 76 0.86 -5.04 1.98
C PRO A 76 2.23 -5.64 2.24
N LEU A 77 2.67 -5.60 3.50
CA LEU A 77 3.80 -6.40 3.94
C LEU A 77 3.40 -7.83 3.60
N ARG A 78 3.78 -8.30 2.40
CA ARG A 78 3.74 -9.70 2.03
C ARG A 78 4.51 -10.32 3.18
N LEU A 79 3.80 -11.00 4.09
CA LEU A 79 4.41 -11.56 5.28
C LEU A 79 5.62 -12.30 4.77
N LEU A 80 6.82 -11.81 5.11
CA LEU A 80 8.07 -12.47 4.74
C LEU A 80 7.87 -13.91 5.18
N ASP A 81 7.86 -14.84 4.23
CA ASP A 81 7.60 -16.25 4.49
C ASP A 81 8.48 -16.66 5.67
N ARG A 82 7.87 -16.80 6.85
CA ARG A 82 8.63 -16.80 8.11
C ARG A 82 9.40 -18.11 8.27
N GLN A 83 9.07 -19.13 7.47
CA GLN A 83 9.64 -20.46 7.56
C GLN A 83 11.17 -20.49 7.36
N PRO A 84 11.75 -19.99 6.25
CA PRO A 84 13.20 -19.99 6.08
C PRO A 84 13.93 -18.94 6.94
N ALA A 85 13.23 -17.88 7.37
CA ALA A 85 13.83 -16.79 8.13
C ALA A 85 14.05 -17.16 9.60
N GLU A 86 13.14 -17.93 10.23
CA GLU A 86 13.25 -18.44 11.61
C GLU A 86 14.44 -19.39 11.77
N GLU A 87 14.64 -20.31 10.82
CA GLU A 87 15.66 -21.37 10.89
C GLU A 87 17.09 -20.83 10.81
N ARG A 88 17.30 -19.67 10.16
CA ARG A 88 18.61 -19.04 9.97
C ARG A 88 18.85 -17.77 10.80
N ARG A 89 17.94 -17.41 11.73
CA ARG A 89 18.09 -16.19 12.55
C ARG A 89 19.40 -16.16 13.34
N GLY A 90 19.82 -17.31 13.86
CA GLY A 90 21.08 -17.44 14.61
C GLY A 90 22.30 -17.06 13.76
N TYR A 91 22.38 -17.59 12.54
CA TYR A 91 23.46 -17.30 11.60
C TYR A 91 23.52 -15.80 11.27
N PHE A 92 22.39 -15.18 10.90
CA PHE A 92 22.35 -13.76 10.55
C PHE A 92 22.64 -12.85 11.74
N ARG A 93 22.25 -13.24 12.95
CA ARG A 93 22.56 -12.50 14.18
C ARG A 93 24.06 -12.50 14.46
N TRP A 94 24.72 -13.66 14.38
CA TRP A 94 26.16 -13.77 14.59
C TRP A 94 26.97 -13.09 13.49
N LEU A 95 26.55 -13.20 12.24
CA LEU A 95 27.20 -12.53 11.12
C LEU A 95 27.20 -11.00 11.30
N ASN A 96 26.04 -10.40 11.59
CA ASN A 96 25.93 -8.96 11.77
C ASN A 96 26.62 -8.45 13.05
N LEU A 97 26.81 -9.32 14.06
CA LEU A 97 27.55 -8.96 15.27
C LEU A 97 29.07 -9.05 15.08
N LEU A 98 29.56 -10.18 14.54
CA LEU A 98 30.98 -10.48 14.46
C LEU A 98 31.66 -9.76 13.29
N ALA A 99 30.98 -9.57 12.16
CA ALA A 99 31.56 -8.91 10.99
C ALA A 99 32.10 -7.49 11.31
N PRO A 100 31.31 -6.56 11.89
CA PRO A 100 31.83 -5.22 12.21
C PRO A 100 32.92 -5.26 13.30
N LEU A 101 32.82 -6.16 14.28
CA LEU A 101 33.84 -6.32 15.32
C LEU A 101 35.18 -6.76 14.73
N LEU A 102 35.18 -7.73 13.81
CA LEU A 102 36.40 -8.19 13.14
C LEU A 102 37.03 -7.10 12.30
N VAL A 103 36.24 -6.28 11.60
CA VAL A 103 36.75 -5.14 10.83
C VAL A 103 37.44 -4.12 11.75
N CYS A 104 36.83 -3.79 12.90
CA CYS A 104 37.42 -2.89 13.88
C CYS A 104 38.74 -3.43 14.45
N VAL A 105 38.78 -4.71 14.83
CA VAL A 105 39.99 -5.36 15.38
C VAL A 105 41.09 -5.47 14.33
N ALA A 106 40.75 -5.81 13.09
CA ALA A 106 41.72 -5.86 11.99
C ALA A 106 42.30 -4.47 11.70
N GLY A 107 41.46 -3.43 11.67
CA GLY A 107 41.91 -2.05 11.50
C GLY A 107 42.83 -1.59 12.64
N ALA A 108 42.46 -1.89 13.89
CA ALA A 108 43.28 -1.56 15.05
C ALA A 108 44.63 -2.28 15.02
N THR A 109 44.64 -3.60 14.81
CA THR A 109 45.89 -4.37 14.77
C THR A 109 46.81 -3.96 13.63
N LEU A 110 46.26 -3.71 12.44
CA LEU A 110 47.01 -3.19 11.30
C LEU A 110 47.63 -1.82 11.61
N PHE A 111 46.85 -0.90 12.21
CA PHE A 111 47.34 0.42 12.61
C PHE A 111 48.46 0.31 13.67
N PHE A 112 48.28 -0.52 14.70
CA PHE A 112 49.30 -0.75 15.72
C PHE A 112 50.58 -1.36 15.14
N TYR A 113 50.45 -2.32 14.20
CA TYR A 113 51.58 -2.94 13.53
C TYR A 113 52.36 -1.94 12.66
N LEU A 114 51.65 -1.17 11.83
CA LEU A 114 52.27 -0.13 10.99
C LEU A 114 52.94 0.96 11.83
N ARG A 115 52.31 1.37 12.95
CA ARG A 115 52.89 2.34 13.89
C ARG A 115 54.17 1.82 14.51
N LYS A 116 54.20 0.58 14.99
CA LYS A 116 55.40 -0.05 15.55
C LYS A 116 56.54 -0.14 14.55
N ARG A 117 56.26 -0.36 13.26
CA ARG A 117 57.29 -0.47 12.21
C ARG A 117 57.83 0.89 11.74
N LYS A 118 57.07 1.97 11.91
CA LYS A 118 57.45 3.33 11.44
C LYS A 118 58.05 4.21 12.55
N PHE A 119 57.63 4.01 13.80
CA PHE A 119 58.03 4.83 14.95
C PHE A 119 58.73 4.06 16.07
N GLY A 120 58.81 2.73 15.95
CA GLY A 120 59.61 1.86 16.81
C GLY A 120 60.82 1.32 16.07
#